data_AF-A0A936Y865-F1
#
_entry.id   AF-A0A936Y865-F1
#
_cell.length_a   1.000
_cell.length_b   1.000
_cell.length_c   1.000
_cell.angle_alpha   90.00
_cell.angle_beta   90.00
_cell.angle_gamma   90.00
#
_symmetry.space_group_name_H-M   'P 1'
#
loop_
_entity.id
_entity.type
_entity.pdbx_description
1 polymer ?
#
loop_
_entity_poly.entity_id
_entity_poly.type
_entity_poly.pdbx_seq_one_letter_code
_entity_poly.pdbx_strand_id
1 'polypeptide(L)'
;MAKIFGREKDGLVVLPFAEQLPNFQWWIPRVSQRHCAILPSQLAGLEAPWGMAQLTFMADSKRLPVQPQNMQELLNLAKRQAGRITYPRLPNFHGTTL
;
A
#
# COMPACT_ATOMS: atom_id res chain seq x y z
N MET A 1 6.75 27.85 22.38
CA MET A 1 6.96 28.40 21.01
C MET A 1 6.66 27.27 20.02
N ALA A 2 5.42 27.18 19.53
CA ALA A 2 5.00 26.10 18.63
C ALA A 2 5.38 26.47 17.19
N LYS A 3 6.27 25.68 16.58
CA LYS A 3 6.74 25.89 15.21
C LYS A 3 5.71 25.28 14.26
N ILE A 4 4.91 26.11 13.62
CA ILE A 4 3.90 25.68 12.64
C ILE A 4 4.61 25.47 11.30
N PHE A 5 4.83 24.22 10.90
CA PHE A 5 5.33 23.88 9.57
C PHE A 5 4.14 23.45 8.71
N GLY A 6 3.60 24.37 7.90
CA GLY A 6 2.59 24.08 6.87
C GLY A 6 3.13 24.42 5.49
N ARG A 7 2.76 23.65 4.45
CA ARG A 7 2.98 24.03 3.04
C ARG A 7 1.76 24.80 2.54
N GLU A 8 2.01 25.91 1.86
CA GLU A 8 0.98 26.73 1.24
C GLU A 8 0.67 26.21 -0.17
N LYS A 9 -0.61 25.97 -0.47
CA LYS A 9 -1.10 25.70 -1.82
C LYS A 9 -2.39 26.49 -2.02
N ASP A 10 -2.44 27.35 -3.03
CA ASP A 10 -3.61 28.16 -3.39
C ASP A 10 -4.17 29.04 -2.25
N GLY A 11 -3.30 29.52 -1.33
CA GLY A 11 -3.70 30.34 -0.17
C GLY A 11 -4.23 29.55 1.03
N LEU A 12 -4.22 28.21 0.97
CA LEU A 12 -4.56 27.34 2.10
C LEU A 12 -3.28 26.80 2.76
N VAL A 13 -3.15 27.05 4.06
CA VAL A 13 -2.10 26.46 4.89
C VAL A 13 -2.55 25.07 5.31
N VAL A 14 -1.89 24.03 4.80
CA VAL A 14 -2.16 22.65 5.22
C VAL A 14 -1.29 22.32 6.43
N LEU A 15 -1.92 22.03 7.56
CA LEU A 15 -1.24 21.66 8.81
C LEU A 15 -1.24 20.14 9.02
N PRO A 16 -0.21 19.60 9.70
CA PRO A 16 -0.22 18.22 10.16
C PRO A 16 -1.43 17.96 11.06
N PHE A 17 -2.26 16.98 10.69
CA PHE A 17 -3.48 16.63 11.44
C PHE A 17 -3.51 15.17 11.88
N ALA A 18 -2.77 14.28 11.23
CA ALA A 18 -2.90 12.84 11.42
C ALA A 18 -2.65 12.42 12.88
N GLU A 19 -1.61 12.98 13.51
CA GLU A 19 -1.23 12.67 14.90
C GLU A 19 -2.20 13.21 15.95
N GLN A 20 -3.08 14.16 15.57
CA GLN A 20 -4.07 14.76 16.46
C GLN A 20 -5.36 13.94 16.54
N LEU A 21 -5.52 12.93 15.68
CA LEU A 21 -6.72 12.11 15.67
C LEU A 21 -6.79 11.26 16.95
N PRO A 22 -7.95 11.20 17.65
CA PRO A 22 -8.09 10.50 18.93
C PRO A 22 -7.63 9.03 18.91
N ASN A 23 -7.76 8.40 17.74
CA ASN A 23 -7.45 7.00 17.54
C ASN A 23 -6.07 6.74 16.91
N PHE A 24 -5.29 7.79 16.60
CA PHE A 24 -3.99 7.64 15.94
C PHE A 24 -3.02 6.78 16.74
N GLN A 25 -3.08 6.86 18.07
CA GLN A 25 -2.30 6.02 18.99
C GLN A 25 -2.50 4.50 18.81
N TRP A 26 -3.65 4.06 18.29
CA TRP A 26 -3.95 2.65 18.04
C TRP A 26 -3.43 2.18 16.68
N TRP A 27 -3.04 3.12 15.82
CA TRP A 27 -2.36 2.83 14.58
C TRP A 27 -0.92 2.39 14.89
N ILE A 28 -0.79 1.11 15.22
CA ILE A 28 0.49 0.43 15.35
C ILE A 28 0.59 -0.48 14.13
N PRO A 29 1.62 -0.35 13.28
CA PRO A 29 1.88 -1.36 12.26
C PRO A 29 2.28 -2.66 12.99
N ARG A 30 1.29 -3.46 13.38
CA ARG A 30 1.48 -4.78 14.01
C ARG A 30 2.01 -5.82 13.02
N VAL A 31 2.24 -5.43 11.78
CA VAL A 31 2.77 -6.31 10.74
C VAL A 31 4.20 -5.85 10.48
N SER A 32 5.15 -6.72 10.82
CA SER A 32 6.61 -6.63 10.62
C SER A 32 7.06 -5.69 9.49
N GLN A 33 8.23 -5.08 9.64
CA GLN A 33 9.05 -4.23 8.73
C GLN A 33 9.04 -4.53 7.20
N ARG A 34 8.35 -5.58 6.74
CA ARG A 34 8.24 -6.04 5.35
C ARG A 34 7.14 -5.38 4.54
N HIS A 35 6.22 -4.63 5.15
CA HIS A 35 5.18 -3.92 4.40
C HIS A 35 5.55 -2.45 4.29
N CYS A 36 5.52 -1.92 3.07
CA CYS A 36 5.70 -0.51 2.72
C CYS A 36 4.69 0.36 3.49
N ALA A 37 4.96 0.63 4.75
CA ALA A 37 4.29 1.67 5.49
C ALA A 37 4.86 2.99 4.96
N ILE A 38 4.10 3.69 4.12
CA ILE A 38 4.30 5.13 4.03
C ILE A 38 3.89 5.65 5.40
N LEU A 39 4.87 5.83 6.29
CA LEU A 39 4.60 6.28 7.64
C LEU A 39 4.07 7.72 7.57
N PRO A 40 3.13 8.12 8.42
CA PRO A 40 2.69 9.52 8.52
C PRO A 40 3.86 10.49 8.70
N SER A 41 4.96 10.06 9.32
CA SER A 41 6.21 10.81 9.41
C SER A 41 6.88 11.08 8.05
N GLN A 42 6.74 10.19 7.07
CA GLN A 42 7.17 10.40 5.67
C GLN A 42 6.27 11.40 4.94
N LEU A 43 5.04 11.58 5.40
CA LEU A 43 4.03 12.50 4.84
C LEU A 43 3.82 13.75 5.70
N ALA A 44 4.75 14.03 6.62
CA ALA A 44 4.71 15.17 7.54
C ALA A 44 3.39 15.31 8.33
N GLY A 45 2.69 14.21 8.61
CA GLY A 45 1.40 14.20 9.30
C GLY A 45 0.23 14.76 8.50
N LEU A 46 0.39 14.91 7.17
CA LEU A 46 -0.63 15.43 6.26
C LEU A 46 -1.56 14.34 5.70
N GLU A 47 -1.33 13.08 6.03
CA GLU A 47 -2.20 11.97 5.64
C GLU A 47 -2.44 11.05 6.84
N ALA A 48 -3.69 10.67 7.05
CA ALA A 48 -4.08 9.72 8.07
C ALA A 48 -4.30 8.34 7.44
N PRO A 49 -3.66 7.29 7.95
CA PRO A 49 -3.86 5.93 7.46
C PRO A 49 -5.25 5.44 7.87
N TRP A 50 -6.04 5.00 6.90
CA TRP A 50 -7.42 4.56 7.12
C TRP A 50 -7.66 3.07 6.77
N GLY A 51 -6.68 2.42 6.14
CA GLY A 51 -6.77 1.02 5.74
C GLY A 51 -5.44 0.49 5.22
N MET A 52 -5.40 -0.82 4.95
CA MET A 52 -4.25 -1.49 4.34
C MET A 52 -4.66 -2.09 3.00
N ALA A 53 -3.83 -1.90 1.97
CA ALA A 53 -3.98 -2.57 0.70
C ALA A 53 -3.08 -3.81 0.64
N GLN A 54 -3.63 -4.94 0.19
CA GLN A 54 -2.87 -6.16 -0.07
C GLN A 54 -3.07 -6.58 -1.53
N LEU A 55 -1.97 -6.83 -2.23
CA LEU A 55 -1.99 -7.43 -3.56
C LEU A 55 -1.96 -8.95 -3.43
N THR A 56 -3.03 -9.61 -3.87
CA THR A 56 -3.15 -11.07 -3.83
C THR A 56 -3.13 -11.65 -5.25
N PHE A 57 -2.28 -12.66 -5.47
CA PHE A 57 -2.22 -13.39 -6.73
C PHE A 57 -3.04 -14.67 -6.65
N MET A 58 -3.81 -14.96 -7.70
CA MET A 58 -4.59 -16.19 -7.83
C MET A 58 -4.05 -17.01 -9.01
N ALA A 59 -3.96 -18.33 -8.85
CA ALA A 59 -3.51 -19.24 -9.88
C ALA A 59 -4.39 -20.49 -9.93
N ASP A 60 -4.62 -21.03 -11.12
CA ASP A 60 -5.28 -22.31 -11.33
C ASP A 60 -4.28 -23.45 -11.08
N SER A 61 -4.49 -24.22 -10.01
CA SER A 61 -3.59 -25.32 -9.61
C SER A 61 -3.53 -26.47 -10.61
N LYS A 62 -4.56 -26.65 -11.47
CA LYS A 62 -4.53 -27.65 -12.55
C LYS A 62 -3.58 -27.25 -13.68
N ARG A 63 -3.37 -25.95 -13.87
CA ARG A 63 -2.52 -25.39 -14.94
C ARG A 63 -1.12 -25.01 -14.44
N LEU A 64 -1.00 -24.69 -13.15
CA LEU A 64 0.25 -24.33 -12.51
C LEU A 64 0.38 -25.10 -11.18
N PRO A 65 0.79 -26.38 -11.24
CA PRO A 65 0.90 -27.23 -10.06
C PRO A 65 2.00 -26.77 -9.09
N VAL A 66 3.06 -26.12 -9.60
CA VAL A 66 4.11 -25.48 -8.81
C VAL A 66 3.96 -23.98 -8.92
N GLN A 67 3.51 -23.35 -7.83
CA GLN A 67 3.24 -21.92 -7.78
C GLN A 67 4.49 -21.15 -7.34
N PRO A 68 4.75 -19.94 -7.89
CA PRO A 68 5.86 -19.11 -7.47
C PRO A 68 5.68 -18.68 -6.01
N GLN A 69 6.72 -18.85 -5.21
CA GLN A 69 6.70 -18.53 -3.77
C GLN A 69 7.30 -17.14 -3.47
N ASN A 70 7.86 -16.49 -4.48
CA ASN A 70 8.45 -15.16 -4.37
C ASN A 70 8.38 -14.41 -5.71
N MET A 71 8.67 -13.10 -5.66
CA MET A 71 8.60 -12.23 -6.83
C MET A 71 9.60 -12.58 -7.93
N GLN A 72 10.76 -13.17 -7.58
CA GLN A 72 11.77 -13.57 -8.56
C GLN A 72 11.29 -14.77 -9.38
N GLU A 73 10.68 -15.75 -8.73
CA GLU A 73 10.03 -16.88 -9.40
C GLU A 73 8.85 -16.43 -10.26
N LEU A 74 8.04 -15.49 -9.77
CA LEU A 74 6.94 -14.91 -10.54
C LEU A 74 7.44 -14.21 -11.82
N LEU A 75 8.53 -13.43 -11.73
CA LEU A 75 9.15 -12.79 -12.89
C LEU A 75 9.67 -13.82 -13.90
N ASN A 76 10.32 -14.88 -13.41
CA ASN A 76 10.82 -15.95 -14.26
C ASN A 76 9.66 -16.68 -14.96
N LEU A 77 8.56 -16.92 -14.26
CA LEU A 77 7.33 -17.49 -14.84
C LEU A 77 6.75 -16.58 -15.92
N ALA A 78 6.67 -15.27 -15.65
CA ALA A 78 6.16 -14.27 -16.59
C ALA A 78 6.94 -14.26 -17.91
N LYS A 79 8.28 -14.33 -17.83
CA LYS A 79 9.17 -14.38 -18.99
C LYS A 79 9.00 -15.67 -19.79
N ARG A 80 8.80 -16.81 -19.12
CA ARG A 80 8.63 -18.12 -19.77
C ARG A 80 7.23 -18.30 -20.38
N GLN A 81 6.21 -17.67 -19.81
CA GLN A 81 4.81 -17.83 -20.20
C GLN A 81 4.16 -16.48 -20.51
N ALA A 82 4.63 -15.81 -21.56
CA ALA A 82 4.10 -14.52 -21.98
C ALA A 82 2.58 -14.59 -22.21
N GLY A 83 1.84 -13.60 -21.70
CA GLY A 83 0.39 -13.51 -21.82
C GLY A 83 -0.43 -14.39 -20.87
N ARG A 84 0.20 -15.19 -19.99
CA ARG A 84 -0.49 -16.01 -18.98
C ARG A 84 -0.64 -15.36 -17.61
N ILE A 85 0.04 -14.24 -17.40
CA ILE A 85 -0.05 -13.43 -16.19
C ILE A 85 -0.75 -12.13 -16.56
N THR A 86 -1.78 -11.78 -15.81
CA THR A 86 -2.58 -10.58 -16.04
C THR A 86 -2.92 -9.92 -14.71
N TYR A 87 -3.16 -8.63 -14.75
CA TYR A 87 -3.68 -7.85 -13.65
C TYR A 87 -4.70 -6.84 -14.21
N PRO A 88 -5.68 -6.42 -13.42
CA PRO A 88 -6.68 -5.46 -13.90
C PRO A 88 -6.02 -4.12 -14.23
N ARG A 89 -6.36 -3.57 -15.40
CA ARG A 89 -5.90 -2.23 -15.79
C ARG A 89 -6.57 -1.19 -14.89
N LEU A 90 -5.79 -0.23 -14.39
CA LEU A 90 -6.33 0.92 -13.65
C LEU A 90 -7.43 1.64 -14.48
N PRO A 91 -8.57 2.03 -13.88
CA PRO A 91 -8.87 2.07 -12.44
C PRO A 91 -9.50 0.78 -11.87
N ASN A 92 -9.60 -0.30 -12.65
CA ASN A 92 -10.24 -1.53 -12.18
C ASN A 92 -9.42 -2.14 -11.03
N PHE A 93 -10.10 -2.39 -9.91
CA PHE A 93 -9.52 -3.03 -8.74
C PHE A 93 -10.33 -4.27 -8.39
N HIS A 94 -9.66 -5.42 -8.34
CA HIS A 94 -10.24 -6.67 -7.84
C HIS A 94 -9.68 -6.90 -6.45
N GLY A 95 -10.26 -6.22 -5.46
CA GLY A 95 -9.98 -6.46 -4.06
C GLY A 95 -11.22 -6.13 -3.24
N THR A 96 -11.30 -6.74 -2.07
CA THR A 96 -12.31 -6.41 -1.07
C THR A 96 -11.63 -5.51 -0.04
N THR A 97 -12.29 -4.42 0.34
CA THR A 97 -11.88 -3.62 1.50
C THR A 97 -12.12 -4.47 2.74
N LEU A 98 -11.08 -4.67 3.57
CA LEU A 98 -11.23 -5.20 4.93
C LEU A 98 -11.73 -4.11 5.87
#